data_AF-A0A850XEH6-F1
#
_entry.id   AF-A0A850XEH6-F1
#
_cell.length_a   1.000
_cell.length_b   1.000
_cell.length_c   1.000
_cell.angle_alpha   90.00
_cell.angle_beta   90.00
_cell.angle_gamma   90.00
#
_symmetry.space_group_name_H-M   'P 1'
#
loop_
_entity.id
_entity.type
_entity.pdbx_description
1 polymer ?
#
loop_
_entity_poly.entity_id
_entity_poly.type
_entity_poly.pdbx_seq_one_letter_code
_entity_poly.pdbx_strand_id
1 'polypeptide(L)' 'PPGSSSPELVALRAQTRLWFEQTQARRLGAEGELLPPWFHGFISRRETEQLLQDQPQGCFLVRFSESIVGFVLSYR' A
#
# COMPACT_ATOMS: atom_id res chain seq x y z
N PRO A 1 -7.29 -20.63 13.12
CA PRO A 1 -8.01 -19.58 12.35
C PRO A 1 -7.06 -18.85 11.39
N PRO A 2 -7.49 -18.52 10.16
CA PRO A 2 -6.67 -17.67 9.31
C PRO A 2 -6.65 -16.27 9.92
N GLY A 3 -5.46 -15.69 10.13
CA GLY A 3 -5.35 -14.23 10.30
C GLY A 3 -5.06 -13.68 11.69
N SER A 4 -4.40 -14.42 12.60
CA SER A 4 -3.66 -13.75 13.67
C SER A 4 -2.46 -13.04 13.03
N SER A 5 -2.60 -11.77 12.67
CA SER A 5 -1.46 -10.98 12.18
C SER A 5 -0.35 -11.03 13.23
N SER A 6 0.88 -11.40 12.85
CA SER A 6 2.02 -11.40 13.77
C SER A 6 2.12 -10.03 14.46
N PRO A 7 2.46 -9.96 15.76
CA PRO A 7 2.72 -8.70 16.46
C PRO A 7 3.69 -7.78 15.69
N GLU A 8 4.67 -8.38 15.01
CA GLU A 8 5.63 -7.67 14.16
C GLU A 8 4.96 -6.99 12.96
N LEU A 9 4.02 -7.67 12.30
CA LEU A 9 3.27 -7.11 11.17
C LEU A 9 2.36 -5.97 11.61
N VAL A 10 1.75 -6.09 12.80
CA VAL A 10 0.93 -5.01 13.38
C VAL A 10 1.80 -3.80 13.68
N ALA A 11 2.96 -3.99 14.32
CA ALA A 11 3.92 -2.93 14.60
C ALA A 11 4.42 -2.27 13.31
N LEU A 12 4.75 -3.06 12.29
CA LEU A 12 5.19 -2.55 10.99
C LEU A 12 4.11 -1.72 10.30
N ARG A 13 2.85 -2.16 10.33
CA ARG A 13 1.71 -1.41 9.77
C ARG A 13 1.52 -0.08 10.50
N ALA A 14 1.64 -0.07 11.83
CA ALA A 14 1.55 1.16 12.62
C ALA A 14 2.70 2.13 12.27
N GLN A 15 3.93 1.64 12.21
CA GLN A 15 5.11 2.44 11.83
C GLN A 15 4.98 3.00 10.41
N THR A 16 4.53 2.17 9.46
CA THR A 16 4.33 2.59 8.07
C THR A 16 3.26 3.66 7.93
N ARG A 17 2.18 3.56 8.70
CA ARG A 17 1.13 4.59 8.74
C ARG A 17 1.67 5.92 9.26
N LEU A 18 2.38 5.90 10.38
CA LEU A 18 2.98 7.10 10.95
C LEU A 18 3.97 7.77 9.98
N TRP A 19 4.85 6.97 9.37
CA TRP A 19 5.78 7.45 8.36
C TRP A 19 5.05 8.08 7.15
N PHE A 20 3.97 7.44 6.67
CA PHE A 20 3.17 7.94 5.57
C PHE A 20 2.53 9.29 5.90
N GLU A 21 1.86 9.39 7.05
CA GLU A 21 1.20 10.62 7.52
C GLU A 21 2.20 11.78 7.67
N GLN A 22 3.39 11.51 8.21
CA GLN A 22 4.41 12.52 8.47
C GLN A 22 5.15 12.99 7.21
N THR A 23 5.29 12.14 6.19
CA THR A 23 6.19 12.44 5.05
C THR A 23 5.50 12.50 3.69
N GLN A 24 4.52 11.64 3.45
CA GLN A 24 3.94 11.43 2.10
C GLN A 24 2.51 11.94 1.98
N ALA A 25 1.71 11.89 3.05
CA ALA A 25 0.27 12.19 2.98
C ALA A 25 -0.02 13.55 2.36
N ARG A 26 0.70 14.61 2.79
CA ARG A 26 0.55 15.97 2.23
C ARG A 26 0.93 16.07 0.74
N ARG A 27 1.79 15.18 0.24
CA ARG A 27 2.24 15.15 -1.16
C ARG A 27 1.32 14.32 -2.05
N LEU A 28 0.68 13.30 -1.48
CA LEU A 28 -0.19 12.36 -2.18
C LEU A 28 -1.67 12.74 -2.13
N GLY A 29 -2.07 13.56 -1.16
CA GLY A 29 -3.34 14.27 -1.15
C GLY A 29 -3.12 15.66 -0.55
N ALA A 30 -3.49 16.69 -1.30
CA ALA A 30 -3.71 17.99 -0.66
C ALA A 30 -4.83 17.84 0.38
N GLU A 31 -4.85 18.68 1.42
CA GLU A 31 -5.90 18.64 2.45
C GLU A 31 -7.31 18.54 1.81
N GLY A 32 -7.97 17.39 1.99
CA GLY A 32 -9.31 17.12 1.48
C GLY A 32 -9.41 16.31 0.18
N GLU A 33 -8.30 16.00 -0.49
CA GLU A 33 -8.32 15.16 -1.71
C GLU A 33 -8.29 13.66 -1.41
N LEU A 34 -9.01 12.90 -2.24
CA LEU A 34 -8.98 11.44 -2.23
C LEU A 34 -7.61 10.95 -2.71
N LEU A 35 -7.10 9.89 -2.08
CA LEU A 35 -5.85 9.26 -2.49
C LEU A 35 -5.92 8.84 -3.98
N PRO A 36 -4.80 8.90 -4.73
CA PRO A 36 -4.80 8.55 -6.14
C PRO A 36 -5.31 7.12 -6.37
N PRO A 37 -6.01 6.85 -7.48
CA PRO A 37 -6.63 5.55 -7.74
C PRO A 37 -5.63 4.40 -7.89
N TRP A 38 -4.35 4.71 -8.14
CA TRP A 38 -3.26 3.74 -8.20
C TRP A 38 -2.68 3.40 -6.82
N PHE A 39 -3.10 4.08 -5.74
CA PHE A 39 -2.60 3.86 -4.39
C PHE A 39 -3.62 3.06 -3.55
N HIS A 40 -3.20 1.89 -3.05
CA HIS A 40 -4.10 0.96 -2.37
C HIS A 40 -3.75 0.71 -0.88
N GLY A 41 -2.69 1.32 -0.35
CA GLY A 41 -2.32 1.16 1.05
C GLY A 41 -1.92 -0.29 1.41
N PHE A 42 -2.51 -0.86 2.47
CA PHE A 42 -2.13 -2.17 3.01
C PHE A 42 -2.84 -3.33 2.30
N ILE A 43 -2.54 -3.54 1.01
CA ILE A 43 -2.93 -4.74 0.28
C ILE A 43 -1.76 -5.72 0.16
N SER A 44 -2.06 -7.00 0.19
CA SER A 44 -1.08 -8.08 -0.02
C SER A 44 -0.60 -8.12 -1.46
N ARG A 45 0.56 -8.76 -1.66
CA ARG A 45 1.03 -9.08 -3.01
C ARG A 45 -0.03 -9.78 -3.86
N ARG A 46 -0.73 -10.77 -3.30
CA ARG A 46 -1.75 -11.56 -4.01
C ARG A 46 -2.93 -10.69 -4.45
N GLU A 47 -3.43 -9.83 -3.58
CA GLU A 47 -4.53 -8.90 -3.93
C GLU A 47 -4.08 -7.94 -5.04
N THR A 48 -2.83 -7.47 -4.99
CA THR A 48 -2.28 -6.58 -6.03
C THR A 48 -2.17 -7.29 -7.39
N GLU A 49 -1.69 -8.53 -7.40
CA GLU A 49 -1.60 -9.35 -8.61
C GLU A 49 -2.98 -9.61 -9.21
N GLN A 50 -3.99 -9.87 -8.38
CA GLN A 50 -5.38 -10.04 -8.83
C GLN A 50 -5.96 -8.76 -9.42
N LEU A 51 -5.69 -7.59 -8.82
CA LEU A 51 -6.14 -6.31 -9.34
C LEU A 51 -5.48 -5.94 -10.68
N LEU A 52 -4.21 -6.32 -10.86
CA LEU A 52 -3.46 -6.09 -12.10
C LEU A 52 -3.73 -7.13 -13.17
N GLN A 53 -4.23 -8.32 -12.82
CA GLN A 53 -4.39 -9.45 -13.75
C GLN A 53 -5.16 -9.07 -15.02
N ASP A 54 -6.23 -8.29 -14.87
CA ASP A 54 -7.14 -7.93 -15.96
C ASP A 54 -6.92 -6.51 -16.52
N GLN A 55 -5.89 -5.79 -16.05
CA GLN A 55 -5.59 -4.42 -16.51
C GLN A 55 -4.77 -4.41 -17.80
N PRO A 56 -4.75 -3.35 -18.63
CA PRO A 56 -3.82 -3.26 -19.76
C PRO A 56 -2.34 -3.29 -19.35
N GLN A 57 -1.44 -3.66 -20.28
CA GLN A 57 0.00 -3.51 -20.05
C GLN A 57 0.34 -2.03 -19.85
N GLY A 58 1.22 -1.73 -18.89
CA GLY A 58 1.51 -0.35 -18.50
C GLY A 58 0.80 0.11 -17.23
N CYS A 59 -0.20 -0.62 -16.77
CA CYS A 59 -0.87 -0.36 -15.50
C CYS A 59 0.03 -0.73 -14.31
N PHE A 60 -0.03 0.09 -13.27
CA PHE A 60 0.71 -0.11 -12.05
C PHE A 60 -0.14 0.23 -10.82
N LEU A 61 0.19 -0.41 -9.70
CA LEU A 61 -0.38 -0.12 -8.39
C LEU A 61 0.75 0.10 -7.38
N VAL A 62 0.53 1.02 -6.44
CA VAL A 62 1.43 1.28 -5.31
C VAL A 62 0.74 0.84 -4.02
N ARG A 63 1.47 0.09 -3.20
CA ARG A 63 1.04 -0.42 -1.90
C ARG A 63 2.11 -0.24 -0.85
N PHE A 64 1.76 -0.43 0.41
CA PHE A 64 2.73 -0.54 1.48
C PHE A 64 3.43 -1.91 1.47
N SER A 65 4.72 -1.92 1.82
CA SER A 65 5.47 -3.16 1.96
C SER A 65 5.01 -3.96 3.19
N GLU A 66 5.03 -5.29 3.07
CA GLU A 66 4.72 -6.23 4.15
C GLU A 66 5.95 -6.57 4.99
N SER A 67 7.14 -6.04 4.64
CA SER A 67 8.41 -6.38 5.30
C SER A 67 9.26 -5.17 5.71
N ILE A 68 9.01 -3.99 5.14
CA ILE A 68 9.75 -2.76 5.46
C ILE A 68 8.80 -1.56 5.52
N VAL A 69 9.22 -0.48 6.19
CA VAL A 69 8.51 0.80 6.10
C VAL A 69 8.80 1.42 4.73
N GLY A 70 7.79 1.43 3.86
CA GLY A 70 7.94 1.99 2.52
C GLY A 70 6.89 1.51 1.55
N PHE A 71 7.10 1.88 0.28
CA PHE A 71 6.21 1.53 -0.81
C PHE A 71 6.75 0.37 -1.65
N VAL A 72 5.82 -0.37 -2.26
CA VAL A 72 6.08 -1.34 -3.32
C VAL A 72 5.27 -0.91 -4.53
N LEU A 73 5.95 -0.82 -5.68
CA LEU A 73 5.32 -0.65 -6.99
C LEU A 73 5.14 -2.04 -7.60
N SER A 74 3.93 -2.35 -8.03
CA SER A 74 3.62 -3.54 -8.82
C SER A 74 3.15 -3.10 -10.19
N TYR A 75 3.67 -3.75 -11.23
CA TYR A 75 3.47 -3.40 -12.62
C TYR A 75 2.98 -4.63 -13.39
N ARG A 76 2.13 -4.40 -14.38
CA ARG A 76 1.69 -5.44 -15.32
C ARG A 76 2.41 -5.35 -16.66
#